data_AF-A0A661SCI2-F1
#
_entry.id   AF-A0A661SCI2-F1
#
_cell.length_a   1.000
_cell.length_b   1.000
_cell.length_c   1.000
_cell.angle_alpha   90.00
_cell.angle_beta   90.00
_cell.angle_gamma   90.00
#
_symmetry.space_group_name_H-M   'P 1'
#
loop_
_entity.id
_entity.type
_entity.pdbx_description
1 polymer ?
#
loop_
_entity_poly.entity_id
_entity_poly.type
_entity_poly.pdbx_seq_one_letter_code
_entity_poly.pdbx_strand_id
1 'polypeptide(L)'
;MPPLIISTYYHFLSCTVLHWAISNQTAAEIIVSRADHKKEKMGLTSWENSPNGKIRKSDVIIAKNYLPEKELKPLNRIVTMYLDYAEDQAEQGNTMTMKDWSKKLNAFLQFNQKDILYNAGKVTAAIAKSFAESEFEKYRPIQDKFFESDFDREIKKLIGGLKNEQLFRKIP
;
A
#
# COMPACT_ATOMS: atom_id res chain seq x y z
N MET A 1 13.34 -13.92 19.72
CA MET A 1 12.61 -12.64 19.58
C MET A 1 13.63 -11.61 19.12
N PRO A 2 13.68 -11.24 17.84
CA PRO A 2 14.60 -10.20 17.41
C PRO A 2 14.24 -8.90 18.15
N PRO A 3 15.23 -8.11 18.62
CA PRO A 3 14.96 -6.89 19.37
C PRO A 3 14.08 -5.95 18.54
N LEU A 4 13.09 -5.29 19.18
CA LEU A 4 12.14 -4.34 18.55
C LEU A 4 12.84 -3.30 17.65
N ILE A 5 14.11 -2.99 17.94
CA ILE A 5 15.00 -2.09 17.22
C ILE A 5 15.25 -2.57 15.77
N ILE A 6 15.25 -3.87 15.48
CA ILE A 6 15.41 -4.37 14.10
C ILE A 6 14.12 -4.10 13.31
N SER A 7 12.95 -4.35 13.90
CA SER A 7 11.67 -4.23 13.18
C SER A 7 11.33 -2.79 12.74
N THR A 8 11.53 -1.80 13.61
CA THR A 8 11.18 -0.40 13.30
C THR A 8 12.17 0.29 12.37
N TYR A 9 13.46 -0.05 12.46
CA TYR A 9 14.51 0.57 11.62
C TYR A 9 14.59 -0.04 10.21
N TYR A 10 14.13 -1.29 10.03
CA TYR A 10 14.06 -1.97 8.72
C TYR A 10 12.91 -1.51 7.84
N HIS A 11 11.77 -1.19 8.45
CA HIS A 11 10.57 -0.74 7.74
C HIS A 11 10.84 0.49 6.86
N PHE A 12 11.72 1.39 7.32
CA PHE A 12 12.03 2.65 6.64
C PHE A 12 13.07 2.49 5.51
N LEU A 13 14.09 1.64 5.68
CA LEU A 13 15.13 1.40 4.65
C LEU A 13 14.63 0.51 3.50
N SER A 14 13.72 -0.42 3.79
CA SER A 14 13.27 -1.40 2.78
C SER A 14 12.29 -0.78 1.79
N CYS A 15 11.47 0.20 2.18
CA CYS A 15 10.41 0.69 1.30
C CYS A 15 10.96 1.42 0.05
N THR A 16 11.92 2.35 0.17
CA THR A 16 12.33 3.16 -1.00
C THR A 16 13.15 2.39 -2.02
N VAL A 17 14.13 1.60 -1.56
CA VAL A 17 15.01 0.83 -2.45
C VAL A 17 14.24 -0.32 -3.11
N LEU A 18 13.32 -0.97 -2.39
CA LEU A 18 12.57 -2.09 -2.94
C LEU A 18 11.46 -1.67 -3.90
N HIS A 19 10.83 -0.51 -3.69
CA HIS A 19 9.93 0.07 -4.70
C HIS A 19 10.66 0.29 -6.03
N TRP A 20 11.90 0.81 -5.98
CA TRP A 20 12.72 1.00 -7.18
C TRP A 20 13.07 -0.33 -7.84
N ALA A 21 13.52 -1.32 -7.09
CA ALA A 21 13.96 -2.62 -7.62
C ALA A 21 12.90 -3.40 -8.42
N ILE A 22 11.64 -2.96 -8.35
CA ILE A 22 10.48 -3.67 -8.92
C ILE A 22 9.75 -2.82 -9.95
N SER A 23 9.62 -1.53 -9.69
CA SER A 23 8.87 -0.61 -10.55
C SER A 23 9.75 0.36 -11.33
N ASN A 24 11.06 0.39 -11.08
CA ASN A 24 12.00 1.41 -11.56
C ASN A 24 11.53 2.85 -11.27
N GLN A 25 10.78 2.99 -10.17
CA GLN A 25 10.24 4.24 -9.66
C GLN A 25 10.43 4.29 -8.15
N THR A 26 10.72 5.48 -7.64
CA THR A 26 10.68 5.74 -6.20
C THR A 26 9.24 5.72 -5.70
N ALA A 27 9.04 5.56 -4.40
CA ALA A 27 7.72 5.60 -3.79
C ALA A 27 6.94 6.89 -4.15
N ALA A 28 7.65 8.03 -4.19
CA ALA A 28 7.09 9.32 -4.56
C ALA A 28 6.64 9.36 -6.04
N GLU A 29 7.45 8.80 -6.94
CA GLU A 29 7.13 8.72 -8.37
C GLU A 29 5.97 7.75 -8.66
N ILE A 30 5.87 6.64 -7.92
CA ILE A 30 4.72 5.72 -7.99
C ILE A 30 3.44 6.48 -7.65
N ILE A 31 3.44 7.21 -6.53
CA ILE A 31 2.26 7.96 -6.08
C ILE A 31 1.86 8.99 -7.13
N VAL A 32 2.80 9.83 -7.59
CA VAL A 32 2.49 10.88 -8.59
C VAL A 32 2.05 10.30 -9.93
N SER A 33 2.61 9.18 -10.35
CA SER A 33 2.25 8.57 -11.64
C SER A 33 0.95 7.77 -11.63
N ARG A 34 0.54 7.24 -10.46
CA ARG A 34 -0.60 6.32 -10.36
C ARG A 34 -1.83 6.91 -9.70
N ALA A 35 -1.69 7.84 -8.75
CA ALA A 35 -2.81 8.49 -8.08
C ALA A 35 -3.61 9.36 -9.06
N ASP A 36 -4.87 9.01 -9.27
CA ASP A 36 -5.74 9.70 -10.23
C ASP A 36 -7.20 9.63 -9.77
N HIS A 37 -7.79 10.77 -9.42
CA HIS A 37 -9.19 10.88 -8.97
C HIS A 37 -10.23 10.44 -10.01
N LYS A 38 -9.85 10.30 -11.29
CA LYS A 38 -10.75 9.85 -12.35
C LYS A 38 -10.80 8.33 -12.48
N LYS A 39 -9.83 7.62 -11.90
CA LYS A 39 -9.79 6.15 -11.90
C LYS A 39 -10.67 5.60 -10.80
N GLU A 40 -11.16 4.38 -11.02
CA GLU A 40 -11.82 3.64 -9.96
C GLU A 40 -10.87 3.48 -8.77
N LYS A 41 -11.38 3.72 -7.56
CA LYS A 41 -10.59 3.62 -6.31
C LYS A 41 -9.31 4.48 -6.34
N MET A 42 -9.29 5.56 -7.12
CA MET A 42 -8.11 6.41 -7.38
C MET A 42 -6.89 5.70 -8.00
N GLY A 43 -7.08 4.49 -8.55
CA GLY A 43 -5.98 3.63 -8.99
C GLY A 43 -5.30 2.83 -7.86
N LEU A 44 -5.87 2.83 -6.65
CA LEU A 44 -5.41 1.96 -5.56
C LEU A 44 -5.77 0.50 -5.86
N THR A 45 -4.84 -0.40 -5.57
CA THR A 45 -5.00 -1.86 -5.65
C THR A 45 -5.28 -2.47 -4.26
N SER A 46 -4.80 -1.83 -3.20
CA SER A 46 -5.06 -2.21 -1.80
C SER A 46 -5.18 -0.96 -0.92
N TRP A 47 -5.92 -1.04 0.19
CA TRP A 47 -6.00 0.00 1.23
C TRP A 47 -6.52 -0.63 2.52
N GLU A 48 -6.46 0.09 3.65
CA GLU A 48 -6.76 -0.46 4.98
C GLU A 48 -8.11 -1.20 5.07
N ASN A 49 -9.15 -0.64 4.42
CA ASN A 49 -10.50 -1.22 4.44
C ASN A 49 -10.88 -1.89 3.12
N SER A 50 -9.91 -2.28 2.29
CA SER A 50 -10.16 -2.95 1.01
C SER A 50 -10.84 -4.32 1.20
N PRO A 51 -11.73 -4.78 0.30
CA PRO A 51 -12.18 -4.11 -0.94
C PRO A 51 -13.42 -3.23 -0.77
N ASN A 52 -14.11 -3.33 0.37
CA ASN A 52 -15.48 -2.80 0.53
C ASN A 52 -15.57 -1.48 1.30
N GLY A 53 -14.53 -1.08 2.02
CA GLY A 53 -14.52 0.14 2.82
C GLY A 53 -14.04 1.37 2.08
N LYS A 54 -14.28 2.55 2.66
CA LYS A 54 -13.83 3.83 2.11
C LYS A 54 -12.30 3.93 2.09
N ILE A 55 -11.82 4.70 1.12
CA ILE A 55 -10.42 5.07 1.00
C ILE A 55 -10.21 6.24 1.95
N ARG A 56 -9.16 6.17 2.77
CA ARG A 56 -8.79 7.26 3.66
C ARG A 56 -7.66 8.08 3.07
N LYS A 57 -7.53 9.31 3.52
CA LYS A 57 -6.41 10.19 3.15
C LYS A 57 -5.04 9.58 3.51
N SER A 58 -4.97 8.75 4.53
CA SER A 58 -3.77 7.99 4.90
C SER A 58 -3.42 6.88 3.90
N ASP A 59 -4.40 6.35 3.15
CA ASP A 59 -4.16 5.26 2.20
C ASP A 59 -3.50 5.77 0.91
N VAL A 60 -3.82 6.99 0.48
CA VAL A 60 -3.34 7.56 -0.79
C VAL A 60 -1.86 7.98 -0.76
N ILE A 61 -1.28 8.11 0.43
CA ILE A 61 0.14 8.47 0.58
C ILE A 61 1.06 7.24 0.62
N ILE A 62 0.50 6.03 0.57
CA ILE A 62 1.24 4.77 0.67
C ILE A 62 1.47 4.23 -0.75
N ALA A 63 2.70 4.28 -1.26
CA ALA A 63 3.03 3.82 -2.61
C ALA A 63 2.69 2.34 -2.87
N LYS A 64 2.86 1.46 -1.87
CA LYS A 64 2.51 0.04 -1.93
C LYS A 64 1.04 -0.17 -2.35
N ASN A 65 0.15 0.72 -1.94
CA ASN A 65 -1.27 0.64 -2.24
C ASN A 65 -1.60 0.86 -3.72
N TYR A 66 -0.64 1.31 -4.53
CA TYR A 66 -0.77 1.47 -5.99
C TYR A 66 -0.05 0.36 -6.78
N LEU A 67 0.53 -0.64 -6.10
CA LEU A 67 1.24 -1.73 -6.75
C LEU A 67 0.26 -2.85 -7.12
N PRO A 68 0.18 -3.28 -8.40
CA PRO A 68 -0.59 -4.46 -8.78
C PRO A 68 0.04 -5.74 -8.22
N GLU A 69 -0.73 -6.83 -8.18
CA GLU A 69 -0.28 -8.12 -7.63
C GLU A 69 1.01 -8.63 -8.28
N LYS A 70 1.16 -8.42 -9.60
CA LYS A 70 2.37 -8.74 -10.37
C LYS A 70 3.65 -8.05 -9.85
N GLU A 71 3.52 -6.89 -9.20
CA GLU A 71 4.63 -6.14 -8.59
C GLU A 71 4.73 -6.43 -7.09
N LEU A 72 3.60 -6.57 -6.39
CA LEU A 72 3.55 -6.90 -4.96
C LEU A 72 4.14 -8.27 -4.63
N LYS A 73 3.89 -9.29 -5.45
CA LYS A 73 4.34 -10.65 -5.17
C LYS A 73 5.88 -10.78 -5.21
N PRO A 74 6.57 -10.27 -6.26
CA PRO A 74 8.03 -10.16 -6.23
C PRO A 74 8.55 -9.29 -5.09
N LEU A 75 7.85 -8.20 -4.74
CA LEU A 75 8.23 -7.33 -3.62
C LEU A 75 8.29 -8.10 -2.31
N ASN A 76 7.18 -8.75 -1.97
CA ASN A 76 7.08 -9.51 -0.73
C ASN A 76 8.14 -10.62 -0.70
N ARG A 77 8.40 -11.31 -1.82
CA ARG A 77 9.42 -12.36 -1.88
C ARG A 77 10.82 -11.82 -1.57
N ILE A 78 11.22 -10.70 -2.19
CA ILE A 78 12.54 -10.09 -1.96
C ILE A 78 12.65 -9.57 -0.52
N VAL A 79 11.59 -8.94 0.01
CA VAL A 79 11.53 -8.48 1.40
C VAL A 79 11.75 -9.66 2.35
N THR A 80 11.00 -10.75 2.18
CA THR A 80 11.10 -11.93 3.05
C THR A 80 12.51 -12.52 3.01
N MET A 81 13.07 -12.77 1.81
CA MET A 81 14.42 -13.32 1.70
C MET A 81 15.49 -12.43 2.37
N TYR A 82 15.33 -11.10 2.30
CA TYR A 82 16.25 -10.18 2.95
C TYR A 82 16.08 -10.16 4.48
N LEU A 83 14.84 -10.32 4.98
CA LEU A 83 14.58 -10.45 6.41
C LEU A 83 15.15 -11.74 6.98
N ASP A 84 15.01 -12.86 6.26
CA ASP A 84 15.60 -14.14 6.66
C ASP A 84 17.14 -14.04 6.75
N TYR A 85 17.77 -13.36 5.78
CA TYR A 85 19.21 -13.06 5.83
C TYR A 85 19.57 -12.19 7.04
N ALA A 86 18.78 -11.16 7.32
CA ALA A 86 19.03 -10.28 8.44
C ALA A 86 18.90 -10.99 9.81
N GLU A 87 17.94 -11.90 9.93
CA GLU A 87 17.74 -12.74 11.11
C GLU A 87 18.93 -13.67 11.34
N ASP A 88 19.40 -14.37 10.29
CA ASP A 88 20.60 -15.22 10.35
C ASP A 88 21.85 -14.44 10.83
N GLN A 89 22.06 -13.23 10.30
CA GLN A 89 23.17 -12.39 10.77
C GLN A 89 23.03 -11.97 12.24
N ALA A 90 21.81 -11.69 12.68
CA ALA A 90 21.55 -11.36 14.09
C ALA A 90 21.79 -12.55 15.01
N GLU A 91 21.38 -13.77 14.61
CA GLU A 91 21.61 -15.02 15.35
C GLU A 91 23.10 -15.37 15.46
N GLN A 92 23.89 -15.09 14.43
CA GLN A 92 25.34 -15.27 14.43
C GLN A 92 26.09 -14.24 15.29
N GLY A 93 25.39 -13.25 15.86
CA GLY A 93 26.00 -12.18 16.66
C GLY A 93 26.74 -11.14 15.80
N ASN A 94 26.50 -11.11 14.49
CA ASN A 94 27.11 -10.14 13.59
C ASN A 94 26.45 -8.77 13.79
N THR A 95 27.06 -7.94 14.65
CA THR A 95 26.62 -6.56 14.81
C THR A 95 27.03 -5.73 13.59
N MET A 96 26.04 -5.13 12.92
CA MET A 96 26.25 -4.35 11.71
C MET A 96 25.68 -2.94 11.89
N THR A 97 26.36 -1.94 11.32
CA THR A 97 25.84 -0.57 11.33
C THR A 97 24.76 -0.40 10.26
N MET A 98 23.96 0.68 10.34
CA MET A 98 22.96 1.00 9.31
C MET A 98 23.57 1.17 7.91
N LYS A 99 24.80 1.67 7.83
CA LYS A 99 25.52 1.81 6.56
C LYS A 99 25.87 0.44 5.97
N ASP A 100 26.23 -0.51 6.82
CA ASP A 100 26.55 -1.87 6.39
C ASP A 100 25.30 -2.61 5.91
N TRP A 101 24.17 -2.44 6.61
CA TRP A 101 22.88 -2.96 6.17
C TRP A 101 22.46 -2.41 4.80
N SER A 102 22.58 -1.10 4.59
CA SER A 102 22.30 -0.49 3.27
C SER A 102 23.20 -1.06 2.17
N LYS A 103 24.50 -1.24 2.46
CA LYS A 103 25.45 -1.83 1.50
C LYS A 103 25.11 -3.29 1.19
N LYS A 104 24.72 -4.08 2.20
CA LYS A 104 24.29 -5.48 2.04
C LYS A 104 23.00 -5.58 1.25
N LEU A 105 22.02 -4.70 1.49
CA LEU A 105 20.79 -4.64 0.71
C LEU A 105 21.07 -4.39 -0.77
N ASN A 106 21.94 -3.42 -1.10
CA ASN A 106 22.30 -3.15 -2.49
C ASN A 106 22.99 -4.37 -3.14
N ALA A 107 23.92 -5.01 -2.44
CA ALA A 107 24.58 -6.23 -2.93
C ALA A 107 23.59 -7.39 -3.11
N PHE A 108 22.63 -7.54 -2.19
CA PHE A 108 21.58 -8.55 -2.25
C PHE A 108 20.67 -8.33 -3.46
N LEU A 109 20.27 -7.08 -3.73
CA LEU A 109 19.48 -6.75 -4.91
C LEU A 109 20.23 -7.01 -6.22
N GLN A 110 21.50 -6.60 -6.30
CA GLN A 110 22.35 -6.89 -7.45
C GLN A 110 22.53 -8.40 -7.68
N PHE A 111 22.76 -9.17 -6.62
CA PHE A 111 22.84 -10.63 -6.69
C PHE A 111 21.55 -11.26 -7.24
N ASN A 112 20.40 -10.71 -6.87
CA ASN A 112 19.09 -11.12 -7.38
C ASN A 112 18.71 -10.47 -8.73
N GLN A 113 19.68 -9.89 -9.45
CA GLN A 113 19.50 -9.23 -10.75
C GLN A 113 18.41 -8.15 -10.73
N LYS A 114 18.38 -7.35 -9.65
CA LYS A 114 17.49 -6.20 -9.50
C LYS A 114 18.26 -4.90 -9.67
N ASP A 115 17.59 -3.94 -10.31
CA ASP A 115 18.11 -2.59 -10.43
C ASP A 115 18.16 -1.93 -9.05
N ILE A 116 19.28 -1.24 -8.77
CA ILE A 116 19.42 -0.48 -7.54
C ILE A 116 19.23 1.00 -7.82
N LEU A 117 18.68 1.70 -6.83
CA LEU A 117 18.45 3.13 -6.88
C LEU A 117 19.79 3.86 -6.71
N TYR A 118 20.30 4.49 -7.76
CA TYR A 118 21.54 5.28 -7.72
C TYR A 118 21.31 6.78 -7.52
N ASN A 119 20.07 7.26 -7.64
CA ASN A 119 19.71 8.68 -7.56
C ASN A 119 18.55 8.89 -6.57
N ALA A 120 18.27 10.13 -6.19
CA ALA A 120 17.19 10.45 -5.25
C ALA A 120 15.78 10.39 -5.86
N GLY A 121 15.63 9.96 -7.11
CA GLY A 121 14.42 10.15 -7.91
C GLY A 121 14.23 11.59 -8.37
N LYS A 122 13.18 11.84 -9.17
CA LYS A 122 12.83 13.17 -9.69
C LYS A 122 11.80 13.91 -8.84
N VAL A 123 11.10 13.19 -7.96
CA VAL A 123 9.97 13.70 -7.18
C VAL A 123 10.25 13.55 -5.69
N THR A 124 10.05 14.63 -4.93
CA THR A 124 10.20 14.60 -3.47
C THR A 124 8.98 13.98 -2.79
N ALA A 125 9.19 13.38 -1.63
CA ALA A 125 8.10 12.81 -0.84
C ALA A 125 7.03 13.86 -0.46
N ALA A 126 7.43 15.10 -0.20
CA ALA A 126 6.51 16.19 0.12
C ALA A 126 5.59 16.56 -1.07
N ILE A 127 6.17 16.63 -2.28
CA ILE A 127 5.40 16.90 -3.50
C ILE A 127 4.43 15.75 -3.77
N ALA A 128 4.89 14.50 -3.68
CA ALA A 128 4.04 13.33 -3.89
C ALA A 128 2.89 13.26 -2.89
N LYS A 129 3.16 13.54 -1.61
CA LYS A 129 2.13 13.61 -0.56
C LYS A 129 1.09 14.68 -0.89
N SER A 130 1.51 15.91 -1.16
CA SER A 130 0.59 17.00 -1.48
C SER A 130 -0.25 16.71 -2.72
N PHE A 131 0.35 16.10 -3.75
CA PHE A 131 -0.35 15.67 -4.95
C PHE A 131 -1.42 14.62 -4.65
N ALA A 132 -1.08 13.54 -3.96
CA ALA A 132 -2.02 12.47 -3.61
C ALA A 132 -3.19 12.97 -2.76
N GLU A 133 -2.90 13.85 -1.80
CA GLU A 133 -3.94 14.47 -0.98
C GLU A 133 -4.87 15.35 -1.82
N SER A 134 -4.33 16.14 -2.77
CA SER A 134 -5.14 16.95 -3.67
C SER A 134 -6.06 16.10 -4.56
N GLU A 135 -5.55 14.99 -5.10
CA GLU A 135 -6.34 14.04 -5.86
C GLU A 135 -7.42 13.38 -4.97
N PHE A 136 -7.11 13.09 -3.71
CA PHE A 136 -8.07 12.52 -2.77
C PHE A 136 -9.22 13.48 -2.47
N GLU A 137 -8.97 14.77 -2.28
CA GLU A 137 -10.05 15.74 -2.05
C GLU A 137 -11.02 15.83 -3.25
N LYS A 138 -10.52 15.65 -4.48
CA LYS A 138 -11.36 15.56 -5.68
C LYS A 138 -12.16 14.26 -5.75
N TYR A 139 -11.56 13.16 -5.29
CA TYR A 139 -12.18 11.83 -5.32
C TYR A 139 -13.19 11.62 -4.20
N ARG A 140 -12.99 12.22 -3.02
CA ARG A 140 -13.83 12.03 -1.84
C ARG A 140 -15.33 12.23 -2.10
N PRO A 141 -15.80 13.31 -2.76
CA PRO A 141 -17.22 13.46 -3.11
C PRO A 141 -17.73 12.37 -4.06
N ILE A 142 -16.89 11.88 -4.97
CA ILE A 142 -17.23 10.79 -5.89
C ILE A 142 -17.44 9.51 -5.07
N GLN A 143 -16.50 9.18 -4.19
CA GLN A 143 -16.63 8.04 -3.30
C GLN A 143 -17.87 8.14 -2.41
N ASP A 144 -18.12 9.28 -1.78
CA ASP A 144 -19.26 9.46 -0.88
C ASP A 144 -20.60 9.31 -1.61
N LYS A 145 -20.68 9.67 -2.89
CA LYS A 145 -21.89 9.49 -3.71
C LYS A 145 -22.16 8.01 -4.06
N PHE A 146 -21.11 7.23 -4.27
CA PHE A 146 -21.22 5.81 -4.67
C PHE A 146 -21.08 4.82 -3.52
N PHE A 147 -20.68 5.28 -2.33
CA PHE A 147 -20.50 4.42 -1.17
C PHE A 147 -21.83 4.15 -0.48
N GLU A 148 -22.21 2.88 -0.40
CA GLU A 148 -23.34 2.42 0.40
C GLU A 148 -22.83 1.90 1.74
N SER A 149 -23.29 2.49 2.84
CA SER A 149 -22.91 2.03 4.18
C SER A 149 -23.54 0.67 4.49
N ASP A 150 -22.90 -0.10 5.37
CA ASP A 150 -23.50 -1.32 5.92
C ASP A 150 -24.85 -1.03 6.60
N PHE A 151 -25.00 0.15 7.20
CA PHE A 151 -26.27 0.64 7.73
C PHE A 151 -27.30 0.85 6.62
N ASP A 152 -26.94 1.50 5.52
CA ASP A 152 -27.84 1.74 4.39
C ASP A 152 -28.30 0.41 3.78
N ARG A 153 -27.37 -0.55 3.66
CA ARG A 153 -27.65 -1.90 3.19
C ARG A 153 -28.60 -2.63 4.13
N GLU A 154 -28.41 -2.52 5.44
CA GLU A 154 -29.27 -3.19 6.43
C GLU A 154 -30.65 -2.54 6.51
N ILE A 155 -30.74 -1.20 6.45
CA ILE A 155 -32.00 -0.46 6.30
C ILE A 155 -32.73 -0.90 5.04
N LYS A 156 -32.04 -1.03 3.89
CA LYS A 156 -32.66 -1.51 2.64
C LYS A 156 -33.17 -2.95 2.76
N LYS A 157 -32.44 -3.85 3.43
CA LYS A 157 -32.92 -5.21 3.69
C LYS A 157 -34.16 -5.21 4.58
N LEU A 158 -34.16 -4.42 5.66
CA LEU A 158 -35.31 -4.30 6.56
C LEU A 158 -36.53 -3.72 5.84
N ILE A 159 -36.37 -2.65 5.06
CA ILE A 159 -37.44 -2.04 4.26
C ILE A 159 -37.91 -3.01 3.16
N GLY A 160 -37.01 -3.75 2.52
CA GLY A 160 -37.33 -4.77 1.52
C GLY A 160 -38.11 -5.93 2.12
N GLY A 161 -37.72 -6.39 3.31
CA GLY A 161 -38.42 -7.42 4.08
C GLY A 161 -39.83 -6.99 4.48
N LEU A 162 -39.99 -5.75 4.97
CA LEU A 162 -41.29 -5.18 5.34
C LEU A 162 -42.23 -5.05 4.13
N LYS A 163 -41.72 -4.69 2.94
CA LYS A 163 -42.52 -4.65 1.71
C LYS A 163 -42.98 -6.03 1.27
N ASN A 164 -42.12 -7.04 1.38
CA ASN A 164 -42.48 -8.43 1.07
C ASN A 164 -43.53 -8.96 2.06
N GLU A 165 -43.38 -8.69 3.36
CA GLU A 165 -44.34 -9.13 4.38
C GLU A 165 -45.72 -8.47 4.22
N GLN A 166 -45.77 -7.19 3.84
CA GLN A 166 -47.02 -6.49 3.47
C GLN A 166 -47.65 -7.02 2.17
N LEU A 167 -46.85 -7.55 1.25
CA LEU A 167 -47.32 -8.20 0.03
C LEU A 167 -48.00 -9.55 0.35
N PHE A 168 -47.41 -10.34 1.25
CA PHE A 168 -47.98 -11.62 1.70
C PHE A 168 -49.24 -11.46 2.55
N ARG A 169 -49.38 -10.37 3.32
CA ARG A 169 -50.61 -10.08 4.10
C ARG A 169 -51.78 -9.53 3.26
N LYS A 170 -51.58 -9.26 1.97
CA LYS A 170 -52.62 -8.80 1.02
C LYS A 170 -53.14 -9.91 0.10
N ILE A 171 -52.69 -11.14 0.27
CA ILE A 171 -53.23 -12.31 -0.44
C ILE A 171 -54.47 -12.78 0.35
N PRO A 172 -55.65 -12.90 -0.28
CA PRO A 172 -56.88 -13.31 0.39
C PRO A 172 -56.84 -14.76 0.89
#